data_AF-A0A5Q0CCX8-F1
#
_entry.id   AF-A0A5Q0CCX8-F1
#
_cell.length_a   1.000
_cell.length_b   1.000
_cell.length_c   1.000
_cell.angle_alpha   90.00
_cell.angle_beta   90.00
_cell.angle_gamma   90.00
#
_symmetry.space_group_name_H-M   'P 1'
#
loop_
_entity.id
_entity.type
_entity.pdbx_description
1 polymer ?
#
loop_
_entity_poly.entity_id
_entity_poly.type
_entity_poly.pdbx_seq_one_letter_code
_entity_poly.pdbx_strand_id
1 'polypeptide(L)'
;MTSAPSKAELATAPILKGWLLEHAADSEPWLYAWFFGDPDVEDGDHGHASAVLQIDESSPPGWARTESQLYRLGASYPPAEREIRYWAQKLRKRLFLPLGDAPGGGNDIDEMIAFIREERPFPERRLMRMELAYREERERLTEVDALRVPVPTAEIPIR
;
A
#
# COMPACT_ATOMS: atom_id res chain seq x y z
N MET A 1 30.38 0.32 4.28
CA MET A 1 29.31 1.31 4.58
C MET A 1 28.48 1.43 3.31
N THR A 2 27.23 0.96 3.33
CA THR A 2 26.34 1.00 2.16
C THR A 2 25.65 2.37 2.13
N SER A 3 25.91 3.15 1.07
CA SER A 3 25.35 4.48 0.89
C SER A 3 23.86 4.43 0.54
N ALA A 4 23.15 5.52 0.84
CA ALA A 4 21.78 5.72 0.40
C ALA A 4 21.66 5.55 -1.13
N PRO A 5 20.55 4.97 -1.63
CA PRO A 5 20.32 4.83 -3.06
C PRO A 5 20.31 6.17 -3.79
N SER A 6 20.79 6.17 -5.03
CA SER A 6 20.69 7.31 -5.93
C SER A 6 19.25 7.53 -6.39
N LYS A 7 18.96 8.76 -6.85
CA LYS A 7 17.66 9.08 -7.46
C LYS A 7 17.35 8.22 -8.68
N ALA A 8 18.37 7.85 -9.45
CA ALA A 8 18.20 7.00 -10.64
C ALA A 8 17.78 5.57 -10.24
N GLU A 9 18.41 4.99 -9.22
CA GLU A 9 18.03 3.67 -8.69
C GLU A 9 16.59 3.67 -8.15
N LEU A 10 16.21 4.70 -7.39
CA LEU A 10 14.84 4.81 -6.87
C LEU A 10 13.80 5.01 -7.97
N ALA A 11 14.13 5.73 -9.05
CA ALA A 11 13.19 5.98 -10.14
C ALA A 11 12.74 4.69 -10.85
N THR A 12 13.62 3.69 -10.91
CA THR A 12 13.34 2.39 -11.54
C THR A 12 12.92 1.31 -10.53
N ALA A 13 13.03 1.57 -9.23
CA ALA A 13 12.70 0.59 -8.20
C ALA A 13 11.18 0.32 -8.14
N PRO A 14 10.76 -0.94 -7.93
CA PRO A 14 9.37 -1.29 -7.63
C PRO A 14 8.86 -0.57 -6.37
N ILE A 15 7.54 -0.49 -6.23
CA ILE A 15 6.89 0.20 -5.11
C ILE A 15 6.20 -0.82 -4.21
N LEU A 16 6.44 -0.72 -2.90
CA LEU A 16 5.69 -1.41 -1.87
C LEU A 16 4.67 -0.44 -1.26
N LYS A 17 3.38 -0.74 -1.35
CA LYS A 17 2.31 0.05 -0.69
C LYS A 17 1.68 -0.75 0.44
N GLY A 18 1.06 -0.05 1.39
CA GLY A 18 0.44 -0.66 2.57
C GLY A 18 1.42 -1.49 3.40
N TRP A 19 2.70 -1.12 3.38
CA TRP A 19 3.77 -1.94 3.92
C TRP A 19 3.75 -1.99 5.45
N LEU A 20 4.21 -3.12 6.00
CA LEU A 20 4.37 -3.38 7.43
C LEU A 20 5.73 -4.04 7.63
N LEU A 21 6.55 -3.46 8.52
CA LEU A 21 7.81 -4.04 8.94
C LEU A 21 7.58 -4.92 10.17
N GLU A 22 7.75 -6.22 10.03
CA GLU A 22 7.65 -7.18 11.12
C GLU A 22 9.03 -7.60 11.62
N HIS A 23 9.21 -7.54 12.94
CA HIS A 23 10.42 -8.01 13.63
C HIS A 23 10.03 -9.22 14.48
N ALA A 24 10.07 -10.41 13.90
CA ALA A 24 9.97 -11.62 14.70
C ALA A 24 11.23 -11.74 15.57
N ALA A 25 11.07 -12.16 16.83
CA ALA A 25 12.12 -12.13 17.85
C ALA A 25 13.39 -12.91 17.45
N ASP A 26 13.25 -13.90 16.57
CA ASP A 26 14.30 -14.84 16.17
C ASP A 26 14.60 -14.83 14.65
N SER A 27 14.16 -13.80 13.90
CA SER A 27 14.43 -13.71 12.47
C SER A 27 14.89 -12.31 12.05
N GLU A 28 15.52 -12.24 10.86
CA GLU A 28 15.71 -10.97 10.17
C GLU A 28 14.35 -10.28 9.95
N PRO A 29 14.29 -8.94 9.83
CA PRO A 29 13.05 -8.22 9.62
C PRO A 29 12.48 -8.45 8.20
N TRP A 30 11.15 -8.57 8.11
CA TRP A 30 10.43 -8.82 6.85
C TRP A 30 9.49 -7.66 6.56
N LEU A 31 9.42 -7.26 5.29
CA LEU A 31 8.43 -6.29 4.82
C LEU A 31 7.25 -7.02 4.19
N TYR A 32 6.08 -6.91 4.78
CA TYR A 32 4.82 -7.33 4.15
C TYR A 32 4.20 -6.15 3.44
N ALA A 33 3.79 -6.32 2.18
CA ALA A 33 3.25 -5.22 1.38
C ALA A 33 2.47 -5.70 0.15
N TRP A 34 1.79 -4.76 -0.51
CA TRP A 34 1.33 -4.91 -1.89
C TRP A 34 2.42 -4.45 -2.85
N PHE A 35 2.77 -5.31 -3.80
CA PHE A 35 3.84 -5.10 -4.77
C PHE A 35 3.34 -4.40 -6.03
N PHE A 36 4.16 -3.51 -6.61
CA PHE A 36 3.85 -2.82 -7.86
C PHE A 36 5.13 -2.57 -8.67
N GLY A 37 5.13 -2.98 -9.93
CA GLY A 37 6.26 -2.89 -10.85
C GLY A 37 7.40 -3.86 -10.54
N ASP A 38 7.14 -4.90 -9.74
CA ASP A 38 8.10 -5.96 -9.45
C ASP A 38 8.17 -6.94 -10.63
N PRO A 39 9.37 -7.31 -11.14
CA PRO A 39 9.48 -8.22 -12.28
C PRO A 39 9.01 -9.65 -11.98
N ASP A 40 9.03 -10.06 -10.71
CA ASP A 40 8.74 -11.42 -10.28
C ASP A 40 7.41 -11.54 -9.50
N VAL A 41 6.80 -10.39 -9.15
CA VAL A 41 5.54 -10.33 -8.40
C VAL A 41 4.52 -9.49 -9.16
N GLU A 42 3.30 -10.00 -9.29
CA GLU A 42 2.21 -9.27 -9.91
C GLU A 42 1.83 -8.01 -9.14
N ASP A 43 1.42 -6.99 -9.90
CA ASP A 43 0.88 -5.77 -9.34
C ASP A 43 -0.36 -6.05 -8.47
N GLY A 44 -0.34 -5.48 -7.27
CA GLY A 44 -1.38 -5.61 -6.26
C GLY A 44 -1.44 -6.99 -5.59
N ASP A 45 -0.44 -7.85 -5.76
CA ASP A 45 -0.32 -9.03 -4.92
C ASP A 45 0.26 -8.66 -3.55
N HIS A 46 -0.38 -9.12 -2.47
CA HIS A 46 0.16 -9.02 -1.12
C HIS A 46 1.04 -10.22 -0.79
N GLY A 47 2.22 -9.94 -0.24
CA GLY A 47 3.20 -10.95 0.18
C GLY A 47 4.24 -10.34 1.11
N HIS A 48 5.36 -11.04 1.29
CA HIS A 48 6.54 -10.49 1.96
C HIS A 48 7.68 -10.32 0.97
N ALA A 49 8.50 -9.30 1.16
CA ALA A 49 9.78 -9.18 0.48
C ALA A 49 10.79 -10.17 1.09
N SER A 50 11.97 -10.29 0.48
CA SER A 50 13.12 -10.94 1.12
C SER A 50 13.57 -10.13 2.34
N ALA A 51 14.51 -10.67 3.12
CA ALA A 51 14.94 -10.03 4.35
C ALA A 51 15.47 -8.60 4.13
N VAL A 52 15.12 -7.70 5.04
CA VAL A 52 15.49 -6.29 4.97
C VAL A 52 16.92 -6.10 5.43
N LEU A 53 17.77 -5.62 4.53
CA LEU A 53 19.17 -5.29 4.82
C LEU A 53 19.31 -3.86 5.32
N GLN A 54 18.47 -2.95 4.81
CA GLN A 54 18.51 -1.53 5.15
C GLN A 54 17.17 -0.89 4.89
N ILE A 55 16.75 0.02 5.77
CA ILE A 55 15.58 0.86 5.57
C ILE A 55 16.01 2.33 5.69
N ASP A 56 15.33 3.20 4.96
CA ASP A 56 15.48 4.65 5.11
C ASP A 56 15.17 5.09 6.55
N GLU A 57 16.06 5.90 7.13
CA GLU A 57 15.92 6.41 8.50
C GLU A 57 15.02 7.66 8.58
N SER A 58 14.53 8.16 7.43
CA SER A 58 13.57 9.25 7.39
C SER A 58 12.20 8.84 7.99
N SER A 59 11.38 9.83 8.34
CA SER A 59 10.04 9.61 8.91
C SER A 59 8.99 10.39 8.11
N PRO A 60 8.15 9.73 7.29
CA PRO A 60 8.11 8.28 7.05
C PRO A 60 9.26 7.79 6.15
N PRO A 61 9.73 6.52 6.29
CA PRO A 61 10.73 5.93 5.42
C PRO A 61 10.31 5.94 3.95
N GLY A 62 11.22 6.34 3.05
CA GLY A 62 10.95 6.42 1.61
C GLY A 62 11.41 5.21 0.78
N TRP A 63 12.28 4.36 1.32
CA TRP A 63 12.82 3.19 0.61
C TRP A 63 13.32 2.09 1.56
N ALA A 64 13.42 0.87 1.04
CA ALA A 64 14.03 -0.26 1.72
C ALA A 64 14.85 -1.09 0.74
N ARG A 65 16.03 -1.52 1.15
CA ARG A 65 16.87 -2.49 0.45
C ARG A 65 16.69 -3.84 1.11
N THR A 66 16.29 -4.82 0.31
CA THR A 66 16.19 -6.22 0.73
C THR A 66 17.33 -7.02 0.10
N GLU A 67 17.46 -8.30 0.47
CA GLU A 67 18.41 -9.21 -0.19
C GLU A 67 18.23 -9.31 -1.71
N SER A 68 16.99 -9.22 -2.20
CA SER A 68 16.68 -9.36 -3.62
C SER A 68 16.80 -8.05 -4.38
N GLN A 69 16.26 -6.94 -3.85
CA GLN A 69 16.25 -5.67 -4.58
C GLN A 69 15.98 -4.43 -3.71
N LEU A 70 16.02 -3.27 -4.35
CA LEU A 70 15.61 -1.99 -3.78
C LEU A 70 14.13 -1.75 -4.06
N TYR A 71 13.39 -1.33 -3.03
CA TYR A 71 12.01 -0.88 -3.15
C TYR A 71 11.85 0.58 -2.72
N ARG A 72 10.94 1.27 -3.40
CA ARG A 72 10.33 2.50 -2.88
C ARG A 72 9.21 2.14 -1.91
N LEU A 73 9.17 2.83 -0.78
CA LEU A 73 8.10 2.69 0.20
C LEU A 73 7.03 3.74 -0.11
N GLY A 74 5.88 3.26 -0.56
CA GLY A 74 4.73 4.07 -0.96
C GLY A 74 3.77 4.36 0.19
N ALA A 75 2.56 4.77 -0.18
CA ALA A 75 1.50 5.11 0.77
C ALA A 75 1.17 3.94 1.70
N SER A 76 0.85 4.24 2.95
CA SER A 76 0.19 3.31 3.85
C SER A 76 -1.28 3.16 3.48
N TYR A 77 -1.85 2.00 3.81
CA TYR A 77 -3.27 1.74 3.66
C TYR A 77 -3.92 1.64 5.03
N PRO A 78 -5.00 2.39 5.28
CA PRO A 78 -5.81 2.21 6.48
C PRO A 78 -6.39 0.80 6.61
N PRO A 79 -6.79 0.37 7.82
CA PRO A 79 -7.26 -0.99 8.09
C PRO A 79 -8.37 -1.50 7.16
N ALA A 80 -9.41 -0.71 6.87
CA ALA A 80 -10.52 -1.20 6.04
C ALA A 80 -10.11 -1.32 4.57
N GLU A 81 -9.33 -0.36 4.03
CA GLU A 81 -8.74 -0.51 2.69
C GLU A 81 -7.86 -1.76 2.59
N ARG A 82 -7.04 -2.06 3.61
CA ARG A 82 -6.24 -3.29 3.66
C ARG A 82 -7.11 -4.54 3.62
N GLU A 83 -8.20 -4.56 4.40
CA GLU A 83 -9.12 -5.71 4.42
C GLU A 83 -9.79 -5.90 3.05
N ILE A 84 -10.23 -4.82 2.39
CA ILE A 84 -10.81 -4.87 1.04
C ILE A 84 -9.81 -5.46 0.04
N ARG A 85 -8.59 -4.90 -0.03
CA ARG A 85 -7.55 -5.38 -0.95
C ARG A 85 -7.21 -6.85 -0.71
N TYR A 86 -7.10 -7.26 0.55
CA TYR A 86 -6.82 -8.65 0.92
C TYR A 86 -7.93 -9.61 0.46
N TRP A 87 -9.20 -9.25 0.67
CA TRP A 87 -10.31 -10.08 0.22
C TRP A 87 -10.44 -10.15 -1.29
N ALA A 88 -10.23 -9.03 -2.00
CA ALA A 88 -10.22 -9.00 -3.45
C ALA A 88 -9.14 -9.93 -4.01
N GLN A 89 -7.90 -9.84 -3.51
CA GLN A 89 -6.83 -10.75 -3.91
C GLN A 89 -7.16 -12.22 -3.60
N LYS A 90 -7.70 -12.49 -2.40
CA LYS A 90 -8.07 -13.85 -1.99
C LYS A 90 -9.16 -14.46 -2.89
N LEU A 91 -10.16 -13.66 -3.27
CA LEU A 91 -11.22 -14.06 -4.19
C LEU A 91 -10.70 -14.28 -5.60
N ARG A 92 -9.87 -13.37 -6.11
CA ARG A 92 -9.19 -13.50 -7.41
C ARG A 92 -8.46 -14.83 -7.52
N LYS A 93 -7.65 -15.16 -6.50
CA LYS A 93 -6.91 -16.43 -6.42
C LYS A 93 -7.84 -17.64 -6.34
N ARG A 94 -8.93 -17.56 -5.56
CA ARG A 94 -9.93 -18.64 -5.43
C ARG A 94 -10.65 -18.94 -6.75
N LEU A 95 -10.90 -17.91 -7.56
CA LEU A 95 -11.63 -18.00 -8.82
C LEU A 95 -10.72 -18.24 -10.04
N PHE A 96 -9.40 -18.34 -9.83
CA PHE A 96 -8.42 -18.46 -10.91
C PHE A 96 -8.55 -17.37 -11.97
N LEU A 97 -8.93 -16.15 -11.55
CA LEU A 97 -9.06 -15.03 -12.46
C LEU A 97 -7.68 -14.60 -12.99
N PRO A 98 -7.61 -14.19 -14.27
CA PRO A 98 -6.36 -13.75 -14.87
C PRO A 98 -5.77 -12.53 -14.15
N LEU A 99 -4.49 -12.33 -14.36
CA LEU A 99 -3.67 -11.28 -13.75
C LEU A 99 -3.94 -9.95 -14.48
N GLY A 100 -3.86 -8.80 -13.80
CA GLY A 100 -4.08 -7.47 -14.39
C GLY A 100 -5.39 -6.81 -13.96
N ASP A 101 -6.26 -6.47 -14.92
CA ASP A 101 -7.56 -5.75 -14.76
C ASP A 101 -8.59 -6.44 -13.84
N ALA A 102 -8.22 -7.52 -13.15
CA ALA A 102 -9.07 -8.16 -12.17
C ALA A 102 -9.05 -7.39 -10.83
N PRO A 103 -10.20 -7.21 -10.18
CA PRO A 103 -10.29 -6.54 -8.88
C PRO A 103 -9.38 -7.21 -7.85
N GLY A 104 -8.42 -6.44 -7.34
CA GLY A 104 -7.39 -6.89 -6.38
C GLY A 104 -5.96 -6.53 -6.79
N GLY A 105 -5.68 -6.39 -8.10
CA GLY A 105 -4.36 -5.97 -8.61
C GLY A 105 -4.17 -4.46 -8.72
N GLY A 106 -5.27 -3.72 -8.84
CA GLY A 106 -5.27 -2.28 -9.14
C GLY A 106 -5.36 -1.33 -7.94
N ASN A 107 -5.67 -0.07 -8.23
CA ASN A 107 -5.96 0.96 -7.23
C ASN A 107 -7.45 1.33 -7.13
N ASP A 108 -8.33 0.67 -7.89
CA ASP A 108 -9.77 0.89 -7.83
C ASP A 108 -10.40 0.10 -6.67
N ILE A 109 -10.60 0.78 -5.54
CA ILE A 109 -11.18 0.16 -4.35
C ILE A 109 -12.69 -0.05 -4.50
N ASP A 110 -13.39 0.78 -5.27
CA ASP A 110 -14.82 0.63 -5.47
C ASP A 110 -15.11 -0.61 -6.34
N GLU A 111 -14.27 -0.87 -7.34
CA GLU A 111 -14.30 -2.12 -8.11
C GLU A 111 -14.04 -3.35 -7.23
N MET A 112 -13.05 -3.28 -6.32
CA MET A 112 -12.79 -4.34 -5.36
C MET A 112 -13.98 -4.60 -4.43
N ILE A 113 -14.66 -3.54 -3.96
CA ILE A 113 -15.87 -3.65 -3.14
C ILE A 113 -17.00 -4.33 -3.94
N ALA A 114 -17.22 -3.90 -5.18
CA ALA A 114 -18.23 -4.48 -6.07
C ALA A 114 -17.98 -5.97 -6.31
N PHE A 115 -16.72 -6.34 -6.54
CA PHE A 115 -16.32 -7.73 -6.71
C PHE A 115 -16.56 -8.57 -5.45
N ILE A 116 -16.17 -8.08 -4.28
CA ILE A 116 -16.43 -8.76 -3.01
C ILE A 116 -17.94 -8.92 -2.78
N ARG A 117 -18.73 -7.92 -3.15
CA ARG A 117 -20.20 -7.94 -3.05
C ARG A 117 -20.84 -8.99 -3.95
N GLU A 118 -20.33 -9.15 -5.17
CA GLU A 118 -20.80 -10.16 -6.13
C GLU A 118 -20.48 -11.57 -5.63
N GLU A 119 -19.25 -11.79 -5.17
CA GLU A 119 -18.75 -13.08 -4.71
C GLU A 119 -19.25 -13.52 -3.34
N ARG A 120 -19.81 -12.59 -2.57
CA ARG A 120 -20.43 -12.81 -1.25
C ARG A 120 -19.64 -13.76 -0.34
N PRO A 121 -18.35 -13.53 -0.07
CA PRO A 121 -17.54 -14.42 0.78
C PRO A 121 -17.98 -14.42 2.25
N PHE A 122 -18.82 -13.47 2.67
CA PHE A 122 -19.30 -13.33 4.04
C PHE A 122 -20.67 -12.63 4.07
N PRO A 123 -21.35 -12.60 5.25
CA PRO A 123 -22.68 -11.98 5.37
C PRO A 123 -22.69 -10.49 5.00
N GLU A 124 -23.78 -10.03 4.41
CA GLU A 124 -23.95 -8.64 3.95
C GLU A 124 -23.67 -7.59 5.03
N ARG A 125 -24.06 -7.86 6.29
CA ARG A 125 -23.75 -6.98 7.43
C ARG A 125 -22.25 -6.76 7.65
N ARG A 126 -21.40 -7.75 7.33
CA ARG A 126 -19.94 -7.58 7.40
C ARG A 126 -19.45 -6.69 6.27
N LEU A 127 -19.96 -6.88 5.05
CA LEU A 127 -19.63 -6.02 3.91
C LEU A 127 -19.98 -4.56 4.18
N MET A 128 -21.21 -4.31 4.65
CA MET A 128 -21.66 -2.95 4.98
C MET A 128 -20.77 -2.27 6.03
N ARG A 129 -20.31 -3.00 7.05
CA ARG A 129 -19.39 -2.45 8.06
C ARG A 129 -18.02 -2.13 7.48
N MET A 130 -17.50 -2.99 6.61
CA MET A 130 -16.22 -2.79 5.94
C MET A 130 -16.27 -1.59 4.99
N GLU A 131 -17.34 -1.46 4.21
CA GLU A 131 -17.56 -0.31 3.32
C GLU A 131 -17.74 1.01 4.10
N LEU A 132 -18.49 0.98 5.21
CA LEU A 132 -18.64 2.15 6.07
C LEU A 132 -17.30 2.59 6.66
N ALA A 133 -16.54 1.64 7.22
CA ALA A 133 -15.22 1.93 7.78
C ALA A 133 -14.26 2.50 6.71
N TYR A 134 -14.30 1.97 5.49
CA TYR A 134 -13.53 2.50 4.36
C TYR A 134 -13.90 3.96 4.04
N ARG A 135 -15.19 4.29 3.97
CA ARG A 135 -15.63 5.67 3.72
C ARG A 135 -15.15 6.63 4.80
N GLU A 136 -15.28 6.25 6.07
CA GLU A 136 -14.78 7.03 7.19
C GLU A 136 -13.25 7.21 7.14
N GLU A 137 -12.50 6.20 6.71
CA GLU A 137 -11.05 6.31 6.50
C GLU A 137 -10.70 7.30 5.39
N ARG A 138 -11.44 7.27 4.27
CA ARG A 138 -11.25 8.20 3.15
C ARG A 138 -11.56 9.64 3.53
N GLU A 139 -12.60 9.87 4.32
CA GLU A 139 -12.94 11.19 4.86
C GLU A 139 -11.79 11.71 5.75
N ARG A 140 -11.33 10.90 6.72
CA ARG A 140 -10.20 11.28 7.60
C ARG A 140 -8.91 11.57 6.83
N LEU A 141 -8.57 10.79 5.82
CA LEU A 141 -7.37 11.04 5.01
C LEU A 141 -7.49 12.34 4.21
N THR A 142 -8.67 12.63 3.66
CA THR A 142 -8.93 13.87 2.92
C THR A 142 -8.80 15.10 3.84
N GLU A 143 -9.29 15.01 5.07
CA GLU A 143 -9.13 16.05 6.09
C GLU A 143 -7.66 16.28 6.45
N VAL A 144 -6.89 15.20 6.64
CA VAL A 144 -5.45 15.29 6.94
C VAL A 144 -4.67 15.94 5.78
N ASP A 145 -4.99 15.58 4.54
CA ASP A 145 -4.34 16.16 3.36
C ASP A 145 -4.73 17.64 3.19
N ALA A 146 -5.98 18.01 3.47
CA ALA A 146 -6.42 19.42 3.46
C ALA A 146 -5.68 20.27 4.50
N LEU A 147 -5.36 19.70 5.67
CA LEU A 147 -4.58 20.36 6.73
C LEU A 147 -3.08 20.48 6.41
N ARG A 148 -2.57 19.74 5.42
CA ARG A 148 -1.17 19.80 4.96
C ARG A 148 -0.92 20.81 3.84
N VAL A 149 -1.96 21.44 3.30
CA VAL A 149 -1.82 22.50 2.29
C VAL A 149 -1.23 23.76 2.95
N PRO A 150 -0.10 24.31 2.46
CA PRO A 150 0.46 25.53 3.02
C PRO A 150 -0.56 26.68 2.87
N VAL A 151 -0.88 27.34 3.98
CA VAL A 151 -1.63 28.60 3.97
C VAL A 151 -0.85 29.57 3.07
N PRO A 152 -1.46 30.14 2.01
CA PRO A 152 -0.79 31.13 1.19
C PRO A 152 -0.38 32.27 2.12
N THR A 153 0.93 32.49 2.21
CA THR A 153 1.49 33.62 2.95
C THR A 153 0.96 34.87 2.28
N ALA A 154 -0.05 35.49 2.88
CA ALA A 154 -0.54 36.78 2.41
C ALA A 154 0.66 37.73 2.43
N GLU A 155 1.11 38.14 1.23
CA GLU A 155 2.11 39.18 1.09
C GLU A 155 1.58 40.41 1.82
N ILE A 156 2.15 40.70 2.98
CA ILE A 156 1.90 41.95 3.68
C ILE A 156 2.58 43.02 2.83
N PRO A 157 1.85 43.95 2.20
CA PRO A 157 2.48 45.00 1.43
C PRO A 157 3.24 45.90 2.42
N ILE A 158 4.56 45.86 2.32
CA ILE A 158 5.43 46.82 3.01
C ILE A 158 5.15 48.18 2.35
N ARG A 159 4.60 49.11 3.13
CA ARG A 159 4.52 50.53 2.78
C ARG A 159 5.72 51.26 3.32
#